data_AF-K0ZJ09-F1
#
_entry.id   AF-K0ZJ09-F1
#
_cell.length_a   1.000
_cell.length_b   1.000
_cell.length_c   1.000
_cell.angle_alpha   90.00
_cell.angle_beta   90.00
_cell.angle_gamma   90.00
#
_symmetry.space_group_name_H-M   'P 1'
#
loop_
_entity.id
_entity.type
_entity.pdbx_description
1 polymer ?
#
loop_
_entity_poly.entity_id
_entity_poly.type
_entity_poly.pdbx_seq_one_letter_code
_entity_poly.pdbx_strand_id
1 'polypeptide(L)' 'RARDIDISRAERAKLRAEREIEEAHDKHLIDQERRAKIALQRAINRINVGNRL' A
#
# COMPACT_ATOMS: atom_id res chain seq x y z
N ARG A 1 15.15 -5.88 17.43
CA ARG A 1 14.18 -4.77 17.60
C ARG A 1 12.87 -5.25 16.98
N ALA A 2 12.04 -5.95 17.75
CA ALA A 2 10.72 -6.36 17.30
C ALA A 2 9.94 -5.08 17.01
N ARG A 3 9.63 -4.83 15.73
CA ARG A 3 8.73 -3.76 15.36
C ARG A 3 7.36 -4.41 15.42
N ASP A 4 6.49 -3.97 16.31
CA ASP A 4 5.08 -4.33 16.26
C ASP A 4 4.52 -3.81 14.94
N ILE A 5 4.53 -4.69 13.93
CA ILE A 5 3.98 -4.39 12.62
C ILE A 5 2.49 -4.70 12.72
N ASP A 6 1.69 -3.65 12.77
CA ASP A 6 0.25 -3.75 12.63
C ASP A 6 -0.10 -4.16 11.19
N ILE A 7 -0.21 -5.47 10.97
CA ILE A 7 -0.57 -6.08 9.69
C ILE A 7 -1.94 -5.59 9.24
N SER A 8 -2.92 -5.48 10.15
CA SER A 8 -4.27 -5.00 9.84
C SER A 8 -4.28 -3.54 9.36
N ARG A 9 -3.37 -2.69 9.84
CA ARG A 9 -3.17 -1.34 9.29
C ARG A 9 -2.51 -1.38 7.91
N ALA A 10 -1.57 -2.30 7.68
CA ALA A 10 -0.92 -2.47 6.39
C ALA A 10 -1.90 -3.00 5.32
N GLU A 11 -2.79 -3.93 5.67
CA GLU A 11 -3.87 -4.43 4.79
C GLU A 11 -4.85 -3.32 4.40
N ARG A 12 -5.29 -2.49 5.36
CA ARG A 12 -6.11 -1.32 5.06
C ARG A 12 -5.40 -0.32 4.15
N ALA A 13 -4.08 -0.15 4.33
CA ALA A 13 -3.28 0.71 3.46
C ALA A 13 -3.17 0.14 2.04
N LYS A 14 -3.05 -1.19 1.89
CA LYS A 14 -3.08 -1.89 0.61
C LYS A 14 -4.38 -1.60 -0.14
N LEU A 15 -5.53 -1.83 0.50
CA LEU A 15 -6.86 -1.61 -0.10
C LEU A 15 -7.07 -0.15 -0.54
N ARG A 16 -6.61 0.82 0.26
CA ARG A 16 -6.70 2.24 -0.12
C ARG A 16 -5.82 2.56 -1.32
N ALA A 17 -4.58 2.07 -1.33
CA ALA A 17 -3.66 2.30 -2.43
C ALA A 17 -4.19 1.67 -3.73
N GLU A 18 -4.84 0.50 -3.67
CA GLU A 18 -5.50 -0.11 -4.84
C GLU A 18 -6.61 0.78 -5.40
N ARG A 19 -7.49 1.32 -4.54
CA ARG A 19 -8.53 2.27 -4.96
C ARG A 19 -7.95 3.56 -5.53
N GLU A 20 -6.92 4.12 -4.91
CA GLU A 20 -6.25 5.32 -5.42
C GLU A 20 -5.59 5.11 -6.78
N ILE A 21 -5.08 3.90 -7.06
CA ILE A 21 -4.55 3.55 -8.38
C ILE A 21 -5.68 3.53 -9.41
N GLU A 22 -6.81 2.90 -9.09
CA GLU A 22 -7.99 2.82 -9.99
C GLU A 22 -8.53 4.22 -10.30
N GLU A 23 -8.78 5.03 -9.27
CA GLU A 23 -9.24 6.42 -9.45
C GLU A 23 -8.23 7.29 -10.20
N ALA A 24 -6.92 7.12 -9.94
CA ALA A 24 -5.90 7.88 -10.64
C ALA A 24 -5.77 7.43 -12.11
N HIS A 25 -5.98 6.14 -12.38
CA HIS A 25 -5.98 5.60 -13.73
C HIS A 25 -7.15 6.17 -14.53
N ASP A 26 -8.36 6.15 -13.97
CA ASP A 26 -9.57 6.71 -14.58
C ASP A 26 -9.44 8.20 -14.88
N LYS A 27 -8.77 8.95 -14.00
CA LYS A 27 -8.52 10.38 -14.16
C LYS A 27 -7.28 10.71 -14.99
N HIS A 28 -6.55 9.70 -15.50
CA HIS A 28 -5.27 9.84 -16.19
C HIS A 28 -4.21 10.66 -15.40
N LEU A 29 -4.24 10.55 -14.07
CA LEU A 29 -3.33 11.26 -13.16
C LEU A 29 -2.06 10.42 -12.93
N ILE A 30 -1.14 10.47 -13.88
CA ILE A 30 0.10 9.66 -13.91
C ILE A 30 0.92 9.78 -12.61
N ASP A 31 1.06 10.99 -12.06
CA ASP A 31 1.82 11.22 -10.83
C ASP A 31 1.12 10.67 -9.58
N GLN A 32 -0.21 10.64 -9.58
CA GLN A 32 -0.99 10.08 -8.49
C GLN A 32 -0.96 8.56 -8.56
N GLU A 33 -1.08 7.99 -9.76
CA GLU A 33 -0.97 6.56 -10.01
C GLU A 33 0.40 6.02 -9.55
N ARG A 34 1.50 6.71 -9.89
CA ARG A 34 2.85 6.35 -9.44
C ARG A 34 2.98 6.38 -7.91
N ARG A 35 2.43 7.41 -7.26
CA ARG A 35 2.46 7.54 -5.79
C ARG A 35 1.65 6.43 -5.11
N ALA A 36 0.46 6.13 -5.63
CA ALA A 36 -0.40 5.07 -5.13
C ALA A 36 0.24 3.68 -5.31
N LYS A 37 0.90 3.41 -6.45
CA LYS A 37 1.71 2.20 -6.67
C LYS A 37 2.84 2.03 -5.64
N ILE A 38 3.55 3.11 -5.31
CA ILE A 38 4.59 3.08 -4.26
C ILE A 38 3.97 2.79 -2.89
N ALA A 39 2.82 3.39 -2.57
CA ALA A 39 2.11 3.15 -1.32
C ALA A 39 1.65 1.68 -1.22
N LEU A 40 1.14 1.12 -2.30
CA LEU A 40 0.76 -0.29 -2.41
C LEU A 40 1.94 -1.21 -2.13
N GLN A 41 3.07 -0.98 -2.79
CA GLN A 41 4.28 -1.78 -2.58
C GLN A 41 4.78 -1.71 -1.13
N ARG A 42 4.72 -0.54 -0.49
CA ARG A 42 5.10 -0.39 0.93
C ARG A 42 4.15 -1.13 1.87
N ALA A 43 2.86 -1.13 1.57
CA ALA A 43 1.86 -1.88 2.35
C ALA A 43 2.13 -3.38 2.25
N ILE A 44 2.34 -3.91 1.04
CA ILE A 44 2.69 -5.32 0.80
C ILE A 44 3.98 -5.69 1.52
N ASN A 45 5.02 -4.86 1.42
CA ASN A 45 6.29 -5.11 2.10
C ASN A 45 6.12 -5.14 3.63
N ARG A 46 5.26 -4.27 4.19
CA ARG A 46 4.95 -4.29 5.64
C ARG A 46 4.22 -5.57 6.03
N ILE A 47 3.23 -6.01 5.25
CA ILE A 47 2.53 -7.29 5.49
C ILE A 47 3.52 -8.45 5.46
N ASN A 48 4.39 -8.51 4.45
CA ASN A 48 5.38 -9.58 4.30
C ASN A 48 6.40 -9.61 5.45
N VAL A 49 6.84 -8.45 5.93
CA VAL A 49 7.74 -8.38 7.09
C VAL A 49 7.01 -8.74 8.39
N GLY A 50 5.76 -8.30 8.54
CA GLY A 50 4.91 -8.69 9.69
C GLY A 50 4.64 -10.19 9.76
N ASN A 51 4.41 -10.83 8.61
CA ASN A 51 4.18 -12.28 8.53
C ASN A 51 5.45 -13.13 8.70
N ARG A 52 6.64 -12.52 8.63
CA ARG A 52 7.94 -13.21 8.75
C ARG A 52 8.55 -13.08 10.15
N LEU A 53 7.94 -12.25 11.01
CA LEU A 53 8.28 -12.10 12.43
C LEU A 53 7.54 -13.15 13.24
#